data_AF-A0A1V4KXS7-F1
#
_entry.id   AF-A0A1V4KXS7-F1
#
_cell.length_a   1.000
_cell.length_b   1.000
_cell.length_c   1.000
_cell.angle_alpha   90.00
_cell.angle_beta   90.00
_cell.angle_gamma   90.00
#
_symmetry.space_group_name_H-M   'P 1'
#
loop_
_entity.id
_entity.type
_entity.pdbx_description
1 polymer ?
#
loop_
_entity_poly.entity_id
_entity_poly.type
_entity_poly.pdbx_seq_one_letter_code
_entity_poly.pdbx_strand_id
1 'polypeptide(L)'
;MLSRLVLRAAPAALRNLAPPATVGVLHVTRPLHTTQQRSAPLPPLPEKGGEVRHGLIPEEFFQFLYPKTGVTGPYMLGTGLLLYLLSKEIYVINHETVASACILTVIIYGVKKYGADVAAFADKLNEEKMAKALAVKNEAIKGLETAIEEEKKEQWRVEGRKYLFDAKRNNIAMLLETNYRERLLTVYNEVKKRLDYQVAMQNLKRQKEQDHMIQWVEKNVVQSITPQQQKDSIAKCILDLKALSKSAQAAYLEKMGSGSSKKAAEPISTTVTVQTPVQTPVSTTVADMKPPEVKCWIDNHEILYMSLAFISGILSAVLVFAIIHLCRKKCRRPHQTLQEELPTQTVTEESEKNTQNEVTYTTLVFQRSRTPVAV
;
A
#
# COMPACT_ATOMS: atom_id res chain seq x y z
N MET A 1 -46.55 -15.38 13.44
CA MET A 1 -47.67 -16.07 14.12
C MET A 1 -47.14 -17.44 14.52
N LEU A 2 -46.48 -17.55 15.69
CA LEU A 2 -47.07 -18.11 16.92
C LEU A 2 -47.52 -19.57 16.66
N SER A 3 -46.95 -20.61 17.26
CA SER A 3 -46.92 -20.76 18.72
C SER A 3 -45.94 -21.84 19.18
N ARG A 4 -45.19 -21.48 20.23
CA ARG A 4 -44.63 -22.38 21.24
C ARG A 4 -45.71 -22.62 22.30
N LEU A 5 -45.99 -23.88 22.64
CA LEU A 5 -46.66 -24.35 23.86
C LEU A 5 -46.26 -25.84 23.98
N VAL A 6 -46.01 -26.49 25.11
CA VAL A 6 -45.93 -26.19 26.54
C VAL A 6 -45.51 -27.55 27.15
N LEU A 7 -44.39 -27.60 27.88
CA LEU A 7 -44.34 -27.69 29.35
C LEU A 7 -44.94 -28.99 29.95
N ARG A 8 -44.06 -29.94 30.29
CA ARG A 8 -44.21 -30.96 31.34
C ARG A 8 -42.79 -31.56 31.55
N ALA A 9 -42.13 -31.56 32.70
CA ALA A 9 -42.53 -31.37 34.09
C ALA A 9 -41.34 -30.83 34.91
N ALA A 10 -41.64 -29.95 35.86
CA ALA A 10 -40.98 -29.91 37.16
C ALA A 10 -42.07 -30.26 38.20
N PRO A 11 -41.75 -30.93 39.31
CA PRO A 11 -41.47 -30.21 40.56
C PRO A 11 -40.31 -30.91 41.31
N ALA A 12 -39.67 -30.42 42.37
CA ALA A 12 -39.96 -29.39 43.35
C ALA A 12 -38.56 -28.98 43.88
N ALA A 13 -38.24 -27.69 43.92
CA ALA A 13 -38.44 -26.83 45.09
C ALA A 13 -37.16 -26.67 45.93
N LEU A 14 -36.77 -25.39 46.02
CA LEU A 14 -36.21 -24.74 47.20
C LEU A 14 -34.85 -25.25 47.72
N ARG A 15 -33.80 -24.48 47.39
CA ARG A 15 -33.20 -23.60 48.41
C ARG A 15 -32.30 -22.53 47.79
N ASN A 16 -32.76 -21.29 47.94
CA ASN A 16 -31.95 -20.09 47.91
C ASN A 16 -30.83 -20.20 48.96
N LEU A 17 -29.58 -19.92 48.56
CA LEU A 17 -28.61 -19.04 49.24
C LEU A 17 -27.25 -19.13 48.51
N ALA A 18 -26.71 -18.01 48.03
CA ALA A 18 -25.26 -17.77 47.98
C ALA A 18 -24.77 -17.35 49.39
N PRO A 19 -23.48 -17.22 49.75
CA PRO A 19 -22.19 -17.28 49.01
C PRO A 19 -21.16 -18.19 49.77
N PRO A 20 -19.80 -18.13 49.71
CA PRO A 20 -18.88 -17.27 48.97
C PRO A 20 -17.74 -17.99 48.20
N ALA A 21 -17.06 -17.19 47.38
CA ALA A 21 -15.82 -17.53 46.69
C ALA A 21 -14.78 -18.11 47.66
N THR A 22 -14.46 -19.39 47.46
CA THR A 22 -13.24 -20.00 47.97
C THR A 22 -12.30 -20.20 46.80
N VAL A 23 -11.08 -19.69 46.98
CA VAL A 23 -9.95 -19.78 46.07
C VAL A 23 -9.58 -21.26 45.92
N GLY A 24 -10.22 -21.92 44.96
CA GLY A 24 -9.90 -23.28 44.53
C GLY A 24 -8.86 -23.21 43.44
N VAL A 25 -7.64 -23.64 43.77
CA VAL A 25 -6.55 -23.94 42.85
C VAL A 25 -7.10 -24.64 41.60
N LEU A 26 -7.05 -23.97 40.45
CA LEU A 26 -7.27 -24.60 39.16
C LEU A 26 -6.18 -25.66 39.00
N HIS A 27 -6.51 -26.90 39.33
CA HIS A 27 -5.73 -28.04 38.93
C HIS A 27 -5.79 -28.10 37.40
N VAL A 28 -4.80 -27.48 36.75
CA VAL A 28 -4.56 -27.60 35.32
C VAL A 28 -4.28 -29.08 35.07
N THR A 29 -5.35 -29.80 34.78
CA THR A 29 -5.27 -31.19 34.37
C THR A 29 -4.63 -31.13 32.99
N ARG A 30 -3.31 -31.32 32.95
CA ARG A 30 -2.53 -31.41 31.71
C ARG A 30 -3.17 -32.55 30.92
N PRO A 31 -3.85 -32.31 29.79
CA PRO A 31 -4.24 -33.42 28.94
C PRO A 31 -2.93 -34.09 28.51
N LEU A 32 -2.76 -35.36 28.84
CA LEU A 32 -1.69 -36.20 28.29
C LEU A 32 -1.88 -36.22 26.77
N HIS A 33 -1.14 -35.35 26.10
CA HIS A 33 -1.17 -35.13 24.67
C HIS A 33 -0.81 -36.41 23.91
N THR A 34 -1.76 -36.96 23.15
CA THR A 34 -1.49 -37.81 21.98
C THR A 34 -1.53 -37.00 20.67
N THR A 35 -1.67 -35.67 20.76
CA THR A 35 -1.54 -34.75 19.62
C THR A 35 -0.07 -34.50 19.33
N GLN A 36 0.32 -34.61 18.06
CA GLN A 36 1.71 -34.42 17.62
C GLN A 36 2.31 -33.14 18.19
N GLN A 37 3.32 -33.27 19.05
CA GLN A 37 4.07 -32.18 19.67
C GLN A 37 4.69 -31.19 18.66
N ARG A 38 4.72 -31.55 17.37
CA ARG A 38 5.31 -30.77 16.27
C ARG A 38 4.55 -29.48 15.93
N SER A 39 3.28 -29.35 16.34
CA SER A 39 2.43 -28.20 15.98
C SER A 39 2.17 -27.23 17.12
N ALA A 40 2.74 -27.45 18.30
CA ALA A 40 2.61 -26.52 19.42
C ALA A 40 3.49 -25.28 19.17
N PRO A 41 3.01 -24.06 19.45
CA PRO A 41 3.87 -22.87 19.44
C PRO A 41 5.03 -23.08 20.40
N LEU A 42 6.24 -23.15 19.86
CA LEU A 42 7.44 -23.20 20.68
C LEU A 42 7.73 -21.81 21.23
N PRO A 43 8.23 -21.70 22.47
CA PRO A 43 8.73 -20.42 22.96
C PRO A 43 9.81 -19.90 22.00
N PRO A 44 9.90 -18.58 21.78
CA PRO A 44 10.96 -18.02 20.96
C PRO A 44 12.33 -18.35 21.56
N LEU A 45 13.32 -18.54 20.70
CA LEU A 45 14.69 -18.75 21.17
C LEU A 45 15.17 -17.48 21.90
N PRO A 46 15.93 -17.64 23.00
CA PRO A 46 16.57 -16.51 23.65
C PRO A 46 17.53 -15.81 22.67
N GLU A 47 17.53 -14.48 22.67
CA GLU A 47 18.32 -13.66 21.75
C GLU A 47 19.83 -13.83 21.94
N LYS A 48 20.26 -14.08 23.19
CA LYS A 48 21.67 -14.30 23.55
C LYS A 48 21.84 -15.66 24.20
N GLY A 49 22.87 -16.39 23.76
CA GLY A 49 23.33 -17.61 24.41
C GLY A 49 24.13 -17.31 25.69
N GLY A 50 24.43 -18.36 26.45
CA GLY A 50 25.31 -18.26 27.62
C GLY A 50 26.72 -17.82 27.23
N GLU A 51 27.37 -17.02 28.08
CA GLU A 51 28.71 -16.53 27.84
C GLU A 51 29.75 -17.65 28.02
N VAL A 52 30.74 -17.70 27.12
CA VAL A 52 31.80 -18.73 27.11
C VAL A 52 33.16 -18.05 27.05
N ARG A 53 34.04 -18.35 28.02
CA ARG A 53 35.43 -17.89 28.02
C ARG A 53 36.32 -18.88 27.28
N HIS A 54 37.32 -18.35 26.56
CA HIS A 54 38.30 -19.13 25.79
C HIS A 54 37.71 -20.09 24.73
N GLY A 55 36.44 -19.91 24.36
CA GLY A 55 35.75 -20.70 23.33
C GLY A 55 35.28 -22.10 23.75
N LEU A 56 35.76 -22.64 24.88
CA LEU A 56 35.42 -23.99 25.36
C LEU A 56 34.74 -24.01 26.73
N ILE A 57 35.09 -23.09 27.64
CA ILE A 57 34.68 -23.18 29.05
C ILE A 57 33.56 -22.17 29.32
N PRO A 58 32.35 -22.61 29.72
CA PRO A 58 31.23 -21.73 29.99
C PRO A 58 31.47 -20.86 31.22
N GLU A 59 30.92 -19.64 31.25
CA GLU A 59 31.01 -18.74 32.40
C GLU A 59 30.41 -19.35 33.67
N GLU A 60 29.39 -20.20 33.52
CA GLU A 60 28.77 -20.96 34.61
C GLU A 60 29.79 -21.77 35.43
N PHE A 61 30.84 -22.29 34.79
CA PHE A 61 31.92 -23.00 35.48
C PHE A 61 32.80 -22.05 36.32
N PHE A 62 33.05 -20.84 35.82
CA PHE A 62 33.76 -19.81 36.56
C PHE A 62 32.93 -19.32 37.75
N GLN A 63 31.62 -19.11 37.55
CA GLN A 63 30.71 -18.67 38.60
C GLN A 63 30.53 -19.71 39.72
N PHE A 64 30.57 -21.01 39.37
CA PHE A 64 30.56 -22.09 40.35
C PHE A 64 31.79 -22.06 41.29
N LEU A 65 32.97 -21.76 40.76
CA LEU A 65 34.24 -21.74 41.52
C LEU A 65 34.55 -20.38 42.16
N TYR A 66 33.94 -19.31 41.66
CA TYR A 66 34.12 -17.94 42.15
C TYR A 66 33.97 -17.78 43.67
N PRO A 67 32.92 -18.30 44.36
CA PRO A 67 32.75 -18.09 45.79
C PRO A 67 33.80 -18.79 46.67
N LYS A 68 34.60 -19.71 46.12
CA LYS A 68 35.61 -20.48 46.88
C LYS A 68 37.03 -20.07 46.58
N THR A 69 37.33 -19.80 45.33
CA THR A 69 38.71 -19.61 44.85
C THR A 69 38.91 -18.28 44.12
N GLY A 70 37.89 -17.43 44.08
CA GLY A 70 37.91 -16.16 43.36
C GLY A 70 38.08 -16.34 41.84
N VAL A 71 38.39 -15.24 41.15
CA VAL A 71 38.58 -15.22 39.69
C VAL A 71 39.75 -16.09 39.25
N THR A 72 40.83 -16.16 40.04
CA THR A 72 42.05 -16.90 39.69
C THR A 72 41.89 -18.41 39.83
N GLY A 73 40.92 -18.87 40.62
CA GLY A 73 40.69 -20.29 40.89
C GLY A 73 40.60 -21.17 39.65
N PRO A 74 39.64 -20.93 38.74
CA PRO A 74 39.51 -21.70 37.51
C PRO A 74 40.77 -21.69 36.63
N TYR A 75 41.50 -20.57 36.60
CA TYR A 75 42.75 -20.47 35.83
C TYR A 75 43.87 -21.31 36.46
N MET A 76 44.01 -21.27 37.79
CA MET A 76 44.98 -22.09 38.52
C MET A 76 44.63 -23.58 38.47
N LEU A 77 43.34 -23.91 38.45
CA LEU A 77 42.87 -25.28 38.22
C LEU A 77 43.26 -25.74 36.81
N GLY A 78 43.01 -24.93 35.78
CA GLY A 78 43.36 -25.26 34.40
C GLY A 78 44.86 -25.47 34.18
N THR A 79 45.70 -24.56 34.68
CA THR A 79 47.17 -24.70 34.59
C THR A 79 47.68 -25.86 35.43
N GLY A 80 47.13 -26.06 36.64
CA GLY A 80 47.46 -27.17 37.52
C GLY A 80 47.09 -28.53 36.92
N LEU A 81 45.93 -28.65 36.29
CA LEU A 81 45.49 -29.86 35.61
C LEU A 81 46.39 -30.16 34.39
N LEU A 82 46.74 -29.15 33.61
CA LEU A 82 47.66 -29.30 32.47
C LEU A 82 49.05 -29.79 32.94
N LEU A 83 49.61 -29.19 33.99
CA LEU A 83 50.90 -29.58 34.55
C LEU A 83 50.85 -31.00 35.16
N TYR A 84 49.74 -31.36 35.81
CA TYR A 84 49.53 -32.70 36.34
C TYR A 84 49.49 -33.77 35.23
N LEU A 85 48.77 -33.51 34.14
CA LEU A 85 48.69 -34.42 32.99
C LEU A 85 50.05 -34.66 32.34
N LEU A 86 50.89 -33.62 32.27
CA LEU A 86 52.27 -33.72 31.78
C LEU A 86 53.18 -34.46 32.78
N SER A 87 53.11 -34.12 34.07
CA SER A 87 53.97 -34.72 35.12
C SER A 87 53.67 -36.19 35.38
N LYS A 88 52.44 -36.65 35.14
CA LYS A 88 52.03 -38.05 35.28
C LYS A 88 52.05 -38.82 33.96
N GLU A 89 52.57 -38.22 32.89
CA GLU A 89 52.62 -38.80 31.53
C GLU A 89 51.27 -39.33 31.03
N ILE A 90 50.16 -38.84 31.60
CA ILE A 90 48.81 -39.13 31.10
C ILE A 90 48.64 -38.47 29.72
N TYR A 91 49.34 -37.37 29.49
CA TYR A 91 49.52 -36.76 28.17
C TYR A 91 50.98 -36.85 27.71
N VAL A 92 51.26 -37.78 26.80
CA VAL A 92 52.61 -38.01 26.24
C VAL A 92 52.86 -37.09 25.04
N ILE A 93 53.97 -36.35 25.06
CA ILE A 93 54.37 -35.44 23.97
C ILE A 93 54.95 -36.26 22.81
N ASN A 94 54.09 -36.63 21.86
CA ASN A 94 54.47 -37.27 20.60
C ASN A 94 54.55 -36.25 19.45
N HIS A 95 55.10 -36.65 18.30
CA HIS A 95 55.12 -35.83 17.09
C HIS A 95 53.72 -35.33 16.66
N GLU A 96 52.67 -36.13 16.94
CA GLU A 96 51.26 -35.78 16.74
C GLU A 96 50.79 -34.59 17.59
N THR A 97 51.37 -34.37 18.78
CA THR A 97 50.99 -33.24 19.65
C THR A 97 51.49 -31.90 19.11
N VAL A 98 52.60 -31.92 18.36
CA VAL A 98 53.10 -30.75 17.64
C VAL A 98 52.19 -30.46 16.45
N ALA A 99 51.74 -31.50 15.74
CA ALA A 99 50.77 -31.37 14.65
C ALA A 99 49.42 -30.82 15.13
N SER A 100 48.90 -31.31 16.26
CA SER A 100 47.62 -30.83 16.83
C SER A 100 47.70 -29.36 17.27
N ALA A 101 48.82 -28.92 17.85
CA ALA A 101 49.04 -27.52 18.20
C ALA A 101 49.02 -26.59 16.96
N CYS A 102 49.62 -27.03 15.85
CA CYS A 102 49.57 -26.31 14.58
C CYS A 102 48.14 -26.21 14.03
N ILE A 103 47.39 -27.32 14.03
CA ILE A 103 45.99 -27.36 13.56
C ILE A 103 45.10 -26.45 14.44
N LEU A 104 45.25 -26.53 15.76
CA LEU A 104 44.51 -25.69 16.70
C LEU A 104 44.76 -24.19 16.46
N THR A 105 46.01 -23.81 16.17
CA THR A 105 46.37 -22.41 15.86
C THR A 105 45.67 -21.92 14.60
N VAL A 106 45.61 -22.75 13.55
CA VAL A 106 44.91 -22.42 12.30
C VAL A 106 43.40 -22.29 12.53
N ILE A 107 42.79 -23.18 13.33
CA ILE A 107 41.36 -23.11 13.67
C ILE A 107 41.05 -21.81 14.42
N ILE A 108 41.84 -21.45 15.43
CA ILE A 108 41.66 -20.21 16.20
C ILE A 108 41.78 -18.99 15.27
N TYR A 109 42.74 -18.99 14.35
CA TYR A 109 42.90 -17.92 13.36
C TYR A 109 41.68 -17.82 12.43
N GLY A 110 41.19 -18.96 11.94
CA GLY A 110 40.01 -19.03 11.07
C GLY A 110 38.76 -18.47 11.76
N VAL A 111 38.48 -18.89 13.00
CA VAL A 111 37.33 -18.41 13.77
C VAL A 111 37.44 -16.92 14.06
N LYS A 112 38.63 -16.42 14.43
CA LYS A 112 38.82 -14.98 14.70
C LYS A 112 38.69 -14.12 13.45
N LYS A 113 39.17 -14.58 12.30
CA LYS A 113 39.18 -13.78 11.07
C LYS A 113 37.85 -13.84 10.32
N TYR A 114 37.23 -15.02 10.22
CA TYR A 114 36.03 -15.24 9.41
C TYR A 114 34.74 -15.39 10.24
N GLY A 115 34.82 -15.45 11.57
CA GLY A 115 33.64 -15.64 12.43
C GLY A 115 32.59 -14.55 12.28
N ALA A 116 33.00 -13.28 12.15
CA ALA A 116 32.07 -12.17 11.97
C ALA A 116 31.32 -12.25 10.62
N ASP A 117 32.02 -12.59 9.54
CA ASP A 117 31.44 -12.72 8.20
C ASP A 117 30.42 -13.87 8.15
N VAL A 118 30.73 -15.00 8.80
CA VAL A 118 29.84 -16.16 8.88
C VAL A 118 28.61 -15.87 9.75
N ALA A 119 28.77 -15.17 10.87
CA ALA A 119 27.65 -14.75 11.71
C ALA A 119 26.70 -13.81 10.95
N ALA A 120 27.24 -12.77 10.30
CA ALA A 120 26.44 -11.86 9.49
C ALA A 120 25.72 -12.57 8.33
N PHE A 121 26.34 -13.60 7.74
CA PHE A 121 25.69 -14.41 6.71
C PHE A 121 24.53 -15.26 7.26
N ALA A 122 24.71 -15.88 8.44
CA ALA A 122 23.66 -16.64 9.11
C ALA A 122 22.45 -15.76 9.48
N ASP A 123 22.70 -14.54 9.96
CA ASP A 123 21.65 -13.57 10.29
C ASP A 123 20.88 -13.15 9.05
N LYS A 124 21.57 -12.82 7.94
CA LYS A 124 20.94 -12.51 6.65
C LYS A 124 20.02 -13.62 6.16
N LEU A 125 20.43 -14.88 6.26
CA LEU A 125 19.59 -16.01 5.84
C LEU A 125 18.31 -16.14 6.68
N ASN A 126 18.37 -15.82 7.97
CA ASN A 126 17.20 -15.82 8.83
C ASN A 126 16.28 -14.62 8.52
N GLU A 127 16.85 -13.43 8.34
CA GLU A 127 16.11 -12.23 7.95
C GLU A 127 15.39 -12.42 6.61
N GLU A 128 16.05 -12.98 5.59
CA GLU A 128 15.42 -13.26 4.30
C GLU A 128 14.25 -14.23 4.40
N LYS A 129 14.38 -15.29 5.21
CA LYS A 129 13.28 -16.24 5.43
C LYS A 129 12.10 -15.56 6.11
N MET A 130 12.36 -14.74 7.13
CA MET A 130 11.33 -13.97 7.82
C MET A 130 10.67 -12.95 6.88
N ALA A 131 11.46 -12.23 6.08
CA ALA A 131 10.96 -11.24 5.13
C ALA A 131 10.10 -11.89 4.05
N LYS A 132 10.51 -13.04 3.48
CA LYS A 132 9.70 -13.79 2.51
C LYS A 132 8.39 -14.28 3.13
N ALA A 133 8.44 -14.84 4.34
CA ALA A 133 7.24 -15.29 5.05
C ALA A 133 6.27 -14.13 5.35
N LEU A 134 6.80 -12.97 5.77
CA LEU A 134 6.01 -11.77 6.03
C LEU A 134 5.44 -11.17 4.73
N ALA A 135 6.21 -11.18 3.64
CA ALA A 135 5.76 -10.69 2.34
C ALA A 135 4.56 -11.53 1.83
N VAL A 136 4.69 -12.86 1.84
CA VAL A 136 3.59 -13.77 1.44
C VAL A 136 2.37 -13.58 2.32
N LYS A 137 2.55 -13.45 3.64
CA LYS A 137 1.44 -13.18 4.57
C LYS A 137 0.75 -11.86 4.22
N ASN A 138 1.51 -10.80 4.01
CA ASN A 138 0.97 -9.46 3.72
C ASN A 138 0.28 -9.40 2.36
N GLU A 139 0.82 -10.10 1.35
CA GLU A 139 0.19 -10.24 0.04
C GLU A 139 -1.14 -10.99 0.14
N ALA A 140 -1.18 -12.09 0.89
CA ALA A 140 -2.41 -12.85 1.13
C ALA A 140 -3.46 -12.01 1.88
N ILE A 141 -3.06 -11.25 2.90
CA ILE A 141 -3.96 -10.33 3.62
C ILE A 141 -4.53 -9.28 2.66
N LYS A 142 -3.68 -8.64 1.86
CA LYS A 142 -4.13 -7.64 0.87
C LYS A 142 -5.08 -8.24 -0.16
N GLY A 143 -4.79 -9.44 -0.67
CA GLY A 143 -5.66 -10.15 -1.61
C GLY A 143 -7.04 -10.44 -1.02
N LEU A 144 -7.10 -10.84 0.25
CA LEU A 144 -8.35 -11.05 0.97
C LEU A 144 -9.09 -9.73 1.23
N GLU A 145 -8.39 -8.66 1.59
CA GLU A 145 -8.97 -7.33 1.77
C GLU A 145 -9.60 -6.81 0.46
N THR A 146 -8.90 -6.94 -0.67
CA THR A 146 -9.44 -6.55 -1.98
C THR A 146 -10.66 -7.37 -2.36
N ALA A 147 -10.66 -8.68 -2.09
CA ALA A 147 -11.82 -9.54 -2.36
C ALA A 147 -13.03 -9.13 -1.49
N ILE A 148 -12.80 -8.79 -0.21
CA ILE A 148 -13.86 -8.30 0.68
C ILE A 148 -14.45 -6.97 0.17
N GLU A 149 -13.61 -6.06 -0.33
CA GLU A 149 -14.08 -4.79 -0.90
C GLU A 149 -14.90 -4.99 -2.18
N GLU A 150 -14.49 -5.91 -3.04
CA GLU A 150 -15.23 -6.27 -4.25
C GLU A 150 -16.60 -6.88 -3.92
N GLU A 151 -16.66 -7.82 -2.97
CA GLU A 151 -17.92 -8.41 -2.51
C GLU A 151 -18.87 -7.36 -1.91
N LYS A 152 -18.34 -6.41 -1.12
CA LYS A 152 -19.14 -5.28 -0.60
C LYS A 152 -19.70 -4.41 -1.72
N LYS A 153 -18.91 -4.15 -2.77
CA LYS A 153 -19.38 -3.39 -3.95
C LYS A 153 -20.47 -4.15 -4.69
N GLU A 154 -20.37 -5.47 -4.81
CA GLU A 154 -21.42 -6.28 -5.44
C GLU A 154 -22.69 -6.33 -4.59
N GLN A 155 -22.59 -6.46 -3.26
CA GLN A 155 -23.73 -6.33 -2.36
C GLN A 155 -24.44 -4.97 -2.53
N TRP A 156 -23.66 -3.87 -2.59
CA TRP A 156 -24.19 -2.54 -2.85
C TRP A 156 -24.92 -2.43 -4.20
N ARG A 157 -24.37 -3.04 -5.26
CA ARG A 157 -25.01 -3.09 -6.58
C ARG A 157 -26.32 -3.87 -6.54
N VAL A 158 -26.36 -4.97 -5.79
CA VAL A 158 -27.58 -5.78 -5.63
C VAL A 158 -28.67 -4.98 -4.91
N GLU A 159 -28.34 -4.24 -3.85
CA GLU A 159 -29.26 -3.33 -3.17
C GLU A 159 -29.77 -2.23 -4.12
N GLY A 160 -28.89 -1.72 -5.00
CA GLY A 160 -29.22 -0.78 -6.06
C GLY A 160 -30.34 -1.24 -7.00
N ARG A 161 -30.44 -2.55 -7.29
CA ARG A 161 -31.45 -3.11 -8.21
C ARG A 161 -32.88 -2.82 -7.76
N LYS A 162 -33.15 -2.74 -6.45
CA LYS A 162 -34.52 -2.44 -5.96
C LYS A 162 -34.99 -1.07 -6.42
N TYR A 163 -34.10 -0.08 -6.45
CA TYR A 163 -34.42 1.29 -6.85
C TYR A 163 -34.75 1.37 -8.34
N LEU A 164 -34.08 0.58 -9.18
CA LEU A 164 -34.41 0.49 -10.60
C LEU A 164 -35.83 -0.03 -10.83
N PHE A 165 -36.21 -1.10 -10.12
CA PHE A 165 -37.58 -1.64 -10.22
C PHE A 165 -38.61 -0.68 -9.64
N ASP A 166 -38.28 0.03 -8.56
CA ASP A 166 -39.16 1.02 -7.96
C ASP A 166 -39.41 2.21 -8.90
N ALA A 167 -38.34 2.76 -9.48
CA ALA A 167 -38.43 3.83 -10.48
C ALA A 167 -39.28 3.42 -11.69
N LYS A 168 -39.13 2.17 -12.18
CA LYS A 168 -39.97 1.65 -13.28
C LYS A 168 -41.45 1.55 -12.90
N ARG A 169 -41.76 1.04 -11.70
CA ARG A 169 -43.15 0.97 -11.21
C ARG A 169 -43.77 2.37 -11.06
N ASN A 170 -43.02 3.30 -10.47
CA ASN A 170 -43.47 4.68 -10.27
C ASN A 170 -43.66 5.42 -11.60
N ASN A 171 -42.78 5.19 -12.58
CA ASN A 171 -42.93 5.78 -13.92
C ASN A 171 -44.21 5.27 -14.62
N ILE A 172 -44.49 3.97 -14.57
CA ILE A 172 -45.73 3.40 -15.12
C ILE A 172 -46.97 3.97 -14.40
N ALA A 173 -46.93 4.04 -13.06
CA ALA A 173 -48.03 4.60 -12.28
C ALA A 173 -48.28 6.07 -12.64
N MET A 174 -47.22 6.88 -12.77
CA MET A 174 -47.31 8.28 -13.19
C MET A 174 -47.88 8.40 -14.60
N LEU A 175 -47.43 7.56 -15.55
CA LEU A 175 -47.93 7.60 -16.92
C LEU A 175 -49.43 7.28 -16.99
N LEU A 176 -49.90 6.31 -16.21
CA LEU A 176 -51.32 5.96 -16.10
C LEU A 176 -52.15 7.13 -15.54
N GLU A 177 -51.66 7.77 -14.48
CA GLU A 177 -52.27 8.96 -13.87
C GLU A 177 -52.30 10.16 -14.82
N THR A 178 -51.24 10.39 -15.59
CA THR A 178 -51.18 11.45 -16.60
C THR A 178 -52.18 11.19 -17.71
N ASN A 179 -52.22 9.97 -18.26
CA ASN A 179 -53.20 9.60 -19.29
C ASN A 179 -54.64 9.76 -18.81
N TYR A 180 -54.91 9.39 -17.55
CA TYR A 180 -56.23 9.58 -16.95
C TYR A 180 -56.61 11.06 -16.84
N ARG A 181 -55.70 11.91 -16.34
CA ARG A 181 -55.93 13.37 -16.26
C ARG A 181 -56.06 14.01 -17.64
N GLU A 182 -55.26 13.60 -18.62
CA GLU A 182 -55.38 14.07 -20.00
C GLU A 182 -56.76 13.77 -20.57
N ARG A 183 -57.27 12.54 -20.43
CA ARG A 183 -58.62 12.17 -20.90
C ARG A 183 -59.70 13.03 -20.25
N LEU A 184 -59.61 13.28 -18.94
CA LEU A 184 -60.54 14.18 -18.24
C LEU A 184 -60.45 15.62 -18.76
N LEU A 185 -59.24 16.14 -18.96
CA LEU A 185 -59.01 17.47 -19.48
C LEU A 185 -59.50 17.62 -20.93
N THR A 186 -59.34 16.60 -21.76
CA THR A 186 -59.89 16.60 -23.13
C THR A 186 -61.41 16.77 -23.09
N VAL A 187 -62.11 15.99 -22.26
CA VAL A 187 -63.57 16.11 -22.11
C VAL A 187 -63.96 17.49 -21.57
N TYR A 188 -63.26 17.98 -20.54
CA TYR A 188 -63.50 19.31 -19.99
C TYR A 188 -63.33 20.42 -21.04
N ASN A 189 -62.24 20.37 -21.82
CA ASN A 189 -61.96 21.35 -22.86
C ASN A 189 -62.99 21.31 -24.00
N GLU A 190 -63.45 20.12 -24.39
CA GLU A 190 -64.52 19.99 -25.39
C GLU A 190 -65.83 20.60 -24.90
N VAL A 191 -66.25 20.33 -23.66
CA VAL A 191 -67.45 20.95 -23.08
C VAL A 191 -67.31 22.46 -22.99
N LYS A 192 -66.16 22.95 -22.51
CA LYS A 192 -65.87 24.38 -22.46
C LYS A 192 -65.93 25.02 -23.84
N LYS A 193 -65.35 24.38 -24.87
CA LYS A 193 -65.36 24.89 -26.25
C LYS A 193 -66.78 25.03 -26.79
N ARG A 194 -67.71 24.12 -26.45
CA ARG A 194 -69.13 24.25 -26.82
C ARG A 194 -69.78 25.46 -26.15
N LEU A 195 -69.49 25.69 -24.87
CA LEU A 195 -70.03 26.83 -24.13
C LEU A 195 -69.44 28.15 -24.63
N ASP A 196 -68.12 28.23 -24.78
CA ASP A 196 -67.41 29.39 -25.31
C ASP A 196 -67.89 29.73 -26.72
N TYR A 197 -68.20 28.72 -27.55
CA TYR A 197 -68.79 28.93 -28.87
C TYR A 197 -70.18 29.60 -28.79
N GLN A 198 -71.04 29.16 -27.86
CA GLN A 198 -72.35 29.80 -27.67
C GLN A 198 -72.22 31.25 -27.21
N VAL A 199 -71.33 31.52 -26.25
CA VAL A 199 -71.05 32.88 -25.78
C VAL A 199 -70.49 33.75 -26.92
N ALA A 200 -69.56 33.22 -27.72
CA ALA A 200 -69.01 33.92 -28.88
C ALA A 200 -70.08 34.23 -29.93
N MET A 201 -71.00 33.30 -30.20
CA MET A 201 -72.14 33.53 -31.10
C MET A 201 -73.08 34.62 -30.58
N GLN A 202 -73.37 34.65 -29.28
CA GLN A 202 -74.18 35.71 -28.67
C GLN A 202 -73.50 37.08 -28.79
N ASN A 203 -72.20 37.13 -28.51
CA ASN A 203 -71.42 38.37 -28.63
C ASN A 203 -71.34 38.85 -30.08
N LEU A 204 -71.12 37.94 -31.05
CA LEU A 204 -71.12 38.27 -32.47
C LEU A 204 -72.47 38.79 -32.93
N LYS A 205 -73.57 38.17 -32.50
CA LYS A 205 -74.93 38.63 -32.82
C LYS A 205 -75.16 40.05 -32.31
N ARG A 206 -74.81 40.33 -31.04
CA ARG A 206 -74.89 41.68 -30.47
C ARG A 206 -74.02 42.69 -31.23
N GLN A 207 -72.80 42.32 -31.61
CA GLN A 207 -71.94 43.17 -32.43
C GLN A 207 -72.57 43.46 -33.79
N LYS A 208 -73.10 42.45 -34.48
CA LYS A 208 -73.77 42.63 -35.78
C LYS A 208 -75.02 43.50 -35.68
N GLU A 209 -75.82 43.34 -34.62
CA GLU A 209 -76.98 44.19 -34.35
C GLU A 209 -76.54 45.65 -34.12
N GLN A 210 -75.48 45.88 -33.34
CA GLN A 210 -74.91 47.20 -33.11
C GLN A 210 -74.34 47.81 -34.40
N ASP A 211 -73.56 47.07 -35.18
CA ASP A 211 -73.00 47.53 -36.45
C ASP A 211 -74.11 47.88 -37.45
N HIS A 212 -75.15 47.04 -37.54
CA HIS A 212 -76.30 47.29 -38.40
C HIS A 212 -77.07 48.54 -37.94
N MET A 213 -77.29 48.69 -36.63
CA MET A 213 -77.92 49.87 -36.06
C MET A 213 -77.12 51.14 -36.37
N ILE A 214 -75.79 51.12 -36.20
CA ILE A 214 -74.90 52.25 -36.52
C ILE A 214 -74.99 52.59 -38.01
N GLN A 215 -74.85 51.60 -38.90
CA GLN A 215 -74.96 51.80 -40.35
C GLN A 215 -76.34 52.32 -40.77
N TRP A 216 -77.42 51.82 -40.15
CA TRP A 216 -78.78 52.27 -40.41
C TRP A 216 -78.96 53.72 -39.97
N VAL A 217 -78.52 54.08 -38.75
CA VAL A 217 -78.58 55.46 -38.24
C VAL A 217 -77.75 56.39 -39.13
N GLU A 218 -76.53 56.02 -39.49
CA GLU A 218 -75.66 56.80 -40.39
C GLU A 218 -76.34 57.04 -41.73
N LYS A 219 -76.88 55.99 -42.37
CA LYS A 219 -77.58 56.10 -43.65
C LYS A 219 -78.82 57.00 -43.56
N ASN A 220 -79.64 56.86 -42.52
CA ASN A 220 -80.82 57.70 -42.33
C ASN A 220 -80.44 59.16 -42.04
N VAL A 221 -79.39 59.41 -41.25
CA VAL A 221 -78.87 60.76 -41.02
C VAL A 221 -78.38 61.37 -42.33
N VAL A 222 -77.55 60.68 -43.11
CA VAL A 222 -77.07 61.15 -44.42
C VAL A 222 -78.23 61.43 -45.38
N GLN A 223 -79.27 60.58 -45.41
CA GLN A 223 -80.45 60.78 -46.24
C GLN A 223 -81.35 61.94 -45.78
N SER A 224 -81.47 62.17 -44.47
CA SER A 224 -82.27 63.26 -43.89
C SER A 224 -81.64 64.64 -44.08
N ILE A 225 -80.31 64.69 -44.27
CA ILE A 225 -79.60 65.93 -44.56
C ILE A 225 -79.94 66.36 -45.99
N THR A 226 -80.85 67.32 -46.11
CA THR A 226 -81.19 67.95 -47.39
C THR A 226 -80.00 68.81 -47.86
N PRO A 227 -79.66 68.89 -49.17
CA PRO A 227 -78.58 69.76 -49.65
C PRO A 227 -78.76 71.24 -49.28
N GLN A 228 -80.00 71.67 -48.99
CA GLN A 228 -80.28 72.99 -48.47
C GLN A 228 -79.83 73.17 -47.02
N GLN A 229 -80.04 72.16 -46.17
CA GLN A 229 -79.65 72.16 -44.76
C GLN A 229 -78.12 72.15 -44.60
N GLN A 230 -77.39 71.49 -45.51
CA GLN A 230 -75.91 71.59 -45.57
C GLN A 230 -75.44 73.02 -45.82
N LYS A 231 -76.09 73.76 -46.74
CA LYS A 231 -75.75 75.17 -47.00
C LYS A 231 -76.02 76.05 -45.79
N ASP A 232 -77.14 75.83 -45.10
CA ASP A 232 -77.50 76.58 -43.89
C ASP A 232 -76.56 76.27 -42.71
N SER A 233 -76.11 75.02 -42.57
CA SER A 233 -75.07 74.64 -41.60
C SER A 233 -73.71 75.27 -41.93
N ILE A 234 -73.30 75.33 -43.21
CA ILE A 234 -72.08 76.04 -43.64
C ILE A 234 -72.18 77.54 -43.33
N ALA A 235 -73.33 78.16 -43.59
CA ALA A 235 -73.57 79.55 -43.24
C ALA A 235 -73.46 79.79 -41.73
N LYS A 236 -74.00 78.87 -40.92
CA LYS A 236 -73.87 78.90 -39.46
C LYS A 236 -72.41 78.74 -39.01
N CYS A 237 -71.64 77.83 -39.62
CA CYS A 237 -70.20 77.71 -39.34
C CYS A 237 -69.43 78.99 -39.68
N ILE A 238 -69.78 79.69 -40.76
CA ILE A 238 -69.19 81.00 -41.11
C ILE A 238 -69.55 82.06 -40.05
N LEU A 239 -70.79 82.04 -39.53
CA LEU A 239 -71.20 82.92 -38.44
C LEU A 239 -70.45 82.62 -37.14
N ASP A 240 -70.31 81.35 -36.78
CA ASP A 240 -69.60 80.92 -35.57
C ASP A 240 -68.10 81.25 -35.68
N LEU A 241 -67.48 81.08 -36.85
CA LEU A 241 -66.10 81.52 -37.10
C LEU A 241 -65.95 83.04 -37.02
N LYS A 242 -66.92 83.82 -37.53
CA LYS A 242 -66.93 85.28 -37.36
C LYS A 242 -67.12 85.70 -35.90
N ALA A 243 -67.92 84.95 -35.13
CA ALA A 243 -68.11 85.19 -33.71
C ALA A 243 -66.83 84.86 -32.93
N LEU A 244 -66.19 83.72 -33.21
CA LEU A 244 -64.91 83.35 -32.64
C LEU A 244 -63.79 84.34 -33.03
N SER A 245 -63.74 84.82 -34.28
CA SER A 245 -62.75 85.82 -34.69
C SER A 245 -62.96 87.17 -34.02
N LYS A 246 -64.22 87.59 -33.81
CA LYS A 246 -64.54 88.77 -32.99
C LYS A 246 -64.12 88.56 -31.53
N SER A 247 -64.37 87.39 -30.97
CA SER A 247 -63.94 87.06 -29.59
C SER A 247 -62.42 86.98 -29.46
N ALA A 248 -61.72 86.49 -30.47
CA ALA A 248 -60.25 86.44 -30.52
C ALA A 248 -59.64 87.84 -30.71
N GLN A 249 -60.26 88.69 -31.54
CA GLN A 249 -59.89 90.11 -31.64
C GLN A 249 -60.16 90.87 -30.34
N ALA A 250 -61.26 90.57 -29.65
CA ALA A 250 -61.54 91.11 -28.32
C ALA A 250 -60.52 90.61 -27.27
N ALA A 251 -60.12 89.34 -27.31
CA ALA A 251 -59.09 88.79 -26.44
C ALA A 251 -57.68 89.35 -26.72
N TYR A 252 -57.38 89.72 -27.97
CA TYR A 252 -56.13 90.41 -28.33
C TYR A 252 -56.12 91.87 -27.84
N LEU A 253 -57.30 92.51 -27.76
CA LEU A 253 -57.48 93.86 -27.21
C LEU A 253 -57.54 93.88 -25.68
N GLU A 254 -57.96 92.80 -25.01
CA GLU A 254 -57.91 92.65 -23.54
C GLU A 254 -56.51 92.31 -23.01
N LYS A 255 -55.62 91.69 -23.82
CA LYS A 255 -54.24 91.37 -23.42
C LYS A 255 -53.27 92.56 -23.38
N MET A 256 -53.74 93.77 -23.70
CA MET A 256 -53.01 95.05 -23.51
C MET A 256 -53.35 95.72 -22.16
N GLY A 257 -53.96 95.00 -21.21
CA GLY A 257 -54.17 95.46 -19.84
C GLY A 257 -54.12 94.30 -18.83
N SER A 258 -53.22 94.41 -17.85
CA SER A 258 -53.04 93.52 -16.68
C SER A 258 -52.14 92.29 -16.88
N GLY A 259 -51.12 92.21 -16.01
CA GLY A 259 -50.09 91.19 -16.03
C GLY A 259 -50.17 90.15 -14.91
N SER A 260 -49.15 89.28 -14.94
CA SER A 260 -48.57 88.48 -13.85
C SER A 260 -48.79 86.95 -13.85
N SER A 261 -47.64 86.27 -13.96
CA SER A 261 -47.14 85.13 -13.16
C SER A 261 -47.52 83.66 -13.43
N LYS A 262 -46.42 82.88 -13.61
CA LYS A 262 -46.10 81.51 -13.08
C LYS A 262 -46.80 80.33 -13.78
N LYS A 263 -46.22 79.13 -13.99
CA LYS A 263 -44.99 78.40 -13.55
C LYS A 263 -44.83 77.19 -14.53
N ALA A 264 -43.62 76.90 -15.05
CA ALA A 264 -42.70 75.80 -14.69
C ALA A 264 -43.12 74.35 -15.06
N ALA A 265 -42.30 73.68 -15.89
CA ALA A 265 -41.95 72.25 -15.80
C ALA A 265 -40.75 71.91 -16.73
N GLU A 266 -39.69 71.33 -16.14
CA GLU A 266 -38.46 70.80 -16.79
C GLU A 266 -38.67 69.39 -17.38
N PRO A 267 -37.72 68.91 -18.22
CA PRO A 267 -37.21 67.56 -17.99
C PRO A 267 -35.67 67.45 -18.01
N ILE A 268 -35.15 66.62 -17.09
CA ILE A 268 -33.73 66.30 -16.88
C ILE A 268 -33.38 64.94 -17.53
N SER A 269 -32.19 64.90 -18.12
CA SER A 269 -31.46 63.74 -18.69
C SER A 269 -31.20 62.59 -17.72
N THR A 270 -31.03 61.36 -18.22
CA THR A 270 -30.10 60.41 -17.59
C THR A 270 -29.48 59.45 -18.61
N THR A 271 -28.16 59.54 -18.74
CA THR A 271 -27.23 58.59 -19.37
C THR A 271 -26.83 57.53 -18.33
N VAL A 272 -26.82 56.24 -18.69
CA VAL A 272 -26.06 55.22 -17.95
C VAL A 272 -25.43 54.22 -18.93
N THR A 273 -24.10 54.18 -18.89
CA THR A 273 -23.19 53.22 -19.52
C THR A 273 -22.94 52.04 -18.57
N VAL A 274 -22.86 50.81 -19.07
CA VAL A 274 -22.36 49.64 -18.30
C VAL A 274 -21.33 48.88 -19.15
N GLN A 275 -20.14 48.70 -18.57
CA GLN A 275 -19.09 47.78 -19.03
C GLN A 275 -19.13 46.50 -18.17
N THR A 276 -18.69 45.37 -18.73
CA THR A 276 -18.51 44.09 -18.01
C THR A 276 -17.22 43.40 -18.49
N PRO A 277 -16.40 42.80 -17.59
CA PRO A 277 -15.17 42.11 -17.95
C PRO A 277 -15.19 40.57 -17.77
N VAL A 278 -14.31 39.90 -18.55
CA VAL A 278 -13.39 38.79 -18.17
C VAL A 278 -13.85 37.30 -18.12
N GLN A 279 -12.97 36.47 -18.72
CA GLN A 279 -12.45 35.12 -18.34
C GLN A 279 -12.72 33.86 -19.19
N THR A 280 -11.59 33.15 -19.43
CA THR A 280 -11.31 31.84 -20.05
C THR A 280 -11.45 30.65 -19.08
N PRO A 281 -11.44 29.39 -19.57
CA PRO A 281 -10.39 28.44 -19.15
C PRO A 281 -9.95 27.35 -20.19
N VAL A 282 -8.94 26.56 -19.75
CA VAL A 282 -8.00 25.63 -20.42
C VAL A 282 -8.43 24.14 -20.40
N SER A 283 -7.90 23.29 -21.30
CA SER A 283 -7.56 21.85 -21.08
C SER A 283 -6.69 21.27 -22.24
N THR A 284 -5.46 20.76 -22.00
CA THR A 284 -4.97 19.33 -21.85
C THR A 284 -4.94 18.51 -23.18
N THR A 285 -4.04 17.58 -23.56
CA THR A 285 -3.16 16.52 -22.96
C THR A 285 -2.35 15.87 -24.13
N VAL A 286 -1.16 15.25 -23.91
CA VAL A 286 -0.74 13.98 -24.60
C VAL A 286 0.35 13.21 -23.80
N ALA A 287 0.26 11.86 -23.84
CA ALA A 287 1.16 10.79 -23.32
C ALA A 287 2.46 10.62 -24.20
N ASP A 288 3.47 9.75 -23.98
CA ASP A 288 3.51 8.33 -23.56
C ASP A 288 4.98 7.78 -23.44
N MET A 289 5.12 6.63 -22.75
CA MET A 289 6.05 5.48 -22.90
C MET A 289 7.59 5.46 -22.68
N LYS A 290 8.01 4.42 -21.93
CA LYS A 290 9.37 3.85 -21.64
C LYS A 290 9.58 2.58 -22.51
N PRO A 291 10.79 1.99 -22.71
CA PRO A 291 11.26 0.85 -21.87
C PRO A 291 12.84 0.73 -21.80
N PRO A 292 13.52 -0.41 -21.53
CA PRO A 292 14.37 -0.61 -20.33
C PRO A 292 15.86 -0.98 -20.60
N GLU A 293 16.76 -0.76 -19.63
CA GLU A 293 18.12 -1.32 -19.66
C GLU A 293 18.44 -2.23 -18.47
N VAL A 294 19.17 -3.28 -18.81
CA VAL A 294 19.41 -4.52 -18.07
C VAL A 294 20.55 -4.34 -17.08
N LYS A 295 20.31 -4.72 -15.84
CA LYS A 295 21.27 -4.64 -14.72
C LYS A 295 22.25 -5.81 -14.82
N CYS A 296 23.49 -5.53 -15.22
CA CYS A 296 24.58 -6.51 -15.19
C CYS A 296 24.94 -6.80 -13.72
N TRP A 297 24.81 -8.06 -13.32
CA TRP A 297 25.12 -8.56 -11.98
C TRP A 297 26.56 -9.10 -12.02
N ILE A 298 27.35 -8.74 -11.01
CA ILE A 298 28.72 -9.22 -10.68
C ILE A 298 29.84 -8.33 -11.27
N ASP A 299 30.36 -7.43 -10.43
CA ASP A 299 31.53 -6.61 -10.72
C ASP A 299 32.78 -7.50 -10.82
N ASN A 300 33.34 -7.61 -12.03
CA ASN A 300 34.61 -8.29 -12.30
C ASN A 300 35.78 -7.77 -11.43
N HIS A 301 35.68 -6.54 -10.92
CA HIS A 301 36.67 -5.94 -10.04
C HIS A 301 36.74 -6.58 -8.66
N GLU A 302 35.62 -7.04 -8.09
CA GLU A 302 35.64 -7.69 -6.76
C GLU A 302 36.22 -9.10 -6.84
N ILE A 303 35.90 -9.85 -7.90
CA ILE A 303 36.48 -11.18 -8.14
C ILE A 303 37.99 -11.08 -8.36
N LEU A 304 38.45 -10.07 -9.10
CA LEU A 304 39.87 -9.83 -9.31
C LEU A 304 40.59 -9.50 -8.00
N TYR A 305 39.98 -8.67 -7.14
CA TYR A 305 40.55 -8.29 -5.84
C TYR A 305 40.63 -9.47 -4.87
N MET A 306 39.60 -10.32 -4.85
CA MET A 306 39.59 -11.55 -4.05
C MET A 306 40.65 -12.55 -4.53
N SER A 307 40.86 -12.69 -5.84
CA SER A 307 41.91 -13.56 -6.39
C SER A 307 43.32 -13.05 -6.08
N LEU A 308 43.56 -11.74 -6.17
CA LEU A 308 44.83 -11.10 -5.81
C LEU A 308 45.13 -11.22 -4.30
N ALA A 309 44.11 -11.05 -3.45
CA ALA A 309 44.24 -11.24 -2.02
C ALA A 309 44.57 -12.71 -1.66
N PHE A 310 43.98 -13.67 -2.38
CA PHE A 310 44.26 -15.09 -2.18
C PHE A 310 45.69 -15.47 -2.62
N ILE A 311 46.14 -14.96 -3.77
CA ILE A 311 47.50 -15.18 -4.26
C ILE A 311 48.54 -14.53 -3.33
N SER A 312 48.26 -13.32 -2.85
CA SER A 312 49.10 -12.63 -1.86
C SER A 312 49.19 -13.41 -0.53
N GLY A 313 48.08 -13.98 -0.07
CA GLY A 313 48.05 -14.83 1.14
C GLY A 313 48.90 -16.08 1.00
N ILE A 314 48.80 -16.78 -0.14
CA ILE A 314 49.63 -17.97 -0.44
C ILE A 314 51.10 -17.58 -0.53
N LEU A 315 51.43 -16.50 -1.24
CA LEU A 315 52.81 -16.03 -1.38
C LEU A 315 53.42 -15.64 -0.03
N SER A 316 52.65 -14.98 0.83
CA SER A 316 53.08 -14.62 2.19
C SER A 316 53.31 -15.84 3.07
N ALA A 317 52.44 -16.86 2.97
CA ALA A 317 52.61 -18.12 3.70
C ALA A 317 53.87 -18.88 3.24
N VAL A 318 54.11 -18.93 1.93
CA VAL A 318 55.32 -19.55 1.35
C VAL A 318 56.58 -18.79 1.79
N LEU A 319 56.51 -17.46 1.86
CA LEU A 319 57.64 -16.62 2.28
C LEU A 319 57.95 -16.79 3.76
N VAL A 320 56.93 -16.90 4.62
CA VAL A 320 57.10 -17.23 6.04
C VAL A 320 57.68 -18.64 6.20
N PHE A 321 57.21 -19.62 5.43
CA PHE A 321 57.75 -20.98 5.46
C PHE A 321 59.21 -21.04 4.97
N ALA A 322 59.56 -20.26 3.95
CA ALA A 322 60.92 -20.12 3.45
C ALA A 322 61.85 -19.45 4.48
N ILE A 323 61.37 -18.41 5.20
CA ILE A 323 62.11 -17.77 6.29
C ILE A 323 62.33 -18.76 7.44
N ILE A 324 61.29 -19.52 7.83
CA ILE A 324 61.43 -20.56 8.87
C ILE A 324 62.42 -21.64 8.43
N HIS A 325 62.38 -22.07 7.16
CA HIS A 325 63.32 -23.05 6.63
C HIS A 325 64.75 -22.50 6.53
N LEU A 326 64.93 -21.22 6.19
CA LEU A 326 66.23 -20.53 6.21
C LEU A 326 66.76 -20.36 7.63
N CYS A 327 65.92 -20.02 8.60
CA CYS A 327 66.27 -19.98 10.02
C CYS A 327 66.66 -21.37 10.53
N ARG A 328 65.92 -22.43 10.17
CA ARG A 328 66.30 -23.82 10.51
C ARG A 328 67.62 -24.23 9.84
N LYS A 329 67.84 -23.87 8.56
CA LYS A 329 69.10 -24.14 7.84
C LYS A 329 70.27 -23.36 8.42
N LYS A 330 70.05 -22.13 8.91
CA LYS A 330 71.07 -21.29 9.54
C LYS A 330 71.34 -21.70 10.98
N CYS A 331 70.37 -22.24 11.73
CA CYS A 331 70.55 -22.86 13.05
C CYS A 331 71.17 -24.27 12.97
N ARG A 332 71.10 -24.95 11.82
CA ARG A 332 71.79 -26.24 11.60
C ARG A 332 73.29 -26.09 11.29
N ARG A 333 73.72 -24.96 10.74
CA ARG A 333 75.15 -24.67 10.47
C ARG A 333 76.04 -24.41 11.70
N PRO A 334 75.62 -23.75 12.80
CA PRO A 334 76.48 -23.52 13.97
C PRO A 334 76.82 -24.81 14.72
N HIS A 335 76.08 -25.89 14.49
CA HIS A 335 76.35 -27.18 15.14
C HIS A 335 77.40 -28.03 14.43
N GLN A 336 77.82 -27.66 13.21
CA GLN A 336 78.85 -28.37 12.44
C GLN A 336 80.26 -27.80 12.62
N THR A 337 80.40 -26.58 13.16
CA THR A 337 81.69 -25.90 13.36
C THR A 337 82.31 -26.08 14.75
N LEU A 338 81.71 -26.93 15.60
CA LEU A 338 82.20 -27.19 16.98
C LEU A 338 82.60 -28.66 17.24
N GLN A 339 82.59 -29.51 16.21
CA GLN A 339 82.88 -30.95 16.35
C GLN A 339 83.83 -31.46 15.26
N GLU A 340 84.84 -30.65 14.90
CA GLU A 340 85.92 -31.07 14.03
C GLU A 340 87.23 -30.40 14.48
N GLU A 341 87.84 -30.94 15.54
CA GLU A 341 89.26 -30.81 15.90
C GLU A 341 89.67 -32.09 16.66
N LEU A 342 90.63 -32.82 16.06
CA LEU A 342 91.37 -34.04 16.49
C LEU A 342 90.82 -35.47 16.21
N PRO A 343 91.71 -36.44 15.86
CA PRO A 343 91.58 -37.22 14.62
C PRO A 343 91.75 -38.76 14.75
N THR A 344 91.18 -39.45 13.76
CA THR A 344 91.63 -40.63 12.97
C THR A 344 92.51 -41.75 13.57
N GLN A 345 92.07 -43.02 13.37
CA GLN A 345 92.77 -44.21 12.78
C GLN A 345 91.92 -45.49 13.09
N THR A 346 91.75 -46.57 12.29
CA THR A 346 92.18 -47.07 10.96
C THR A 346 91.44 -48.41 10.64
N VAL A 347 91.51 -48.84 9.37
CA VAL A 347 91.37 -50.21 8.77
C VAL A 347 89.95 -50.70 8.36
N THR A 348 89.54 -50.67 7.07
CA THR A 348 89.61 -51.69 5.95
C THR A 348 88.99 -53.07 6.32
N GLU A 349 88.07 -53.77 5.61
CA GLU A 349 87.88 -54.12 4.18
C GLU A 349 86.47 -54.75 3.93
N GLU A 350 86.06 -54.73 2.64
CA GLU A 350 85.19 -55.70 1.89
C GLU A 350 83.74 -56.02 2.30
N SER A 351 82.78 -55.82 1.38
CA SER A 351 82.47 -56.79 0.31
C SER A 351 81.14 -56.47 -0.39
N GLU A 352 81.23 -56.19 -1.69
CA GLU A 352 80.10 -56.19 -2.62
C GLU A 352 79.54 -57.61 -2.76
N LYS A 353 78.27 -57.80 -2.41
CA LYS A 353 77.36 -58.78 -3.02
C LYS A 353 75.96 -58.55 -2.48
N ASN A 354 74.97 -58.72 -3.36
CA ASN A 354 73.56 -58.96 -3.06
C ASN A 354 72.60 -57.74 -3.16
N THR A 355 72.61 -57.08 -4.32
CA THR A 355 71.54 -56.18 -4.79
C THR A 355 70.60 -56.83 -5.83
N GLN A 356 70.47 -58.16 -5.85
CA GLN A 356 69.73 -58.86 -6.91
C GLN A 356 68.51 -59.66 -6.45
N ASN A 357 68.18 -59.68 -5.15
CA ASN A 357 67.12 -60.56 -4.61
C ASN A 357 65.90 -59.83 -4.01
N GLU A 358 65.86 -58.50 -3.97
CA GLU A 358 64.74 -57.77 -3.34
C GLU A 358 63.70 -57.22 -4.35
N VAL A 359 64.04 -57.15 -5.63
CA VAL A 359 63.15 -56.60 -6.68
C VAL A 359 62.18 -57.64 -7.25
N THR A 360 62.32 -58.92 -6.88
CA THR A 360 61.47 -60.01 -7.41
C THR A 360 60.26 -60.34 -6.51
N TYR A 361 60.21 -59.85 -5.26
CA TYR A 361 59.13 -60.19 -4.32
C TYR A 361 58.00 -59.17 -4.20
N THR A 362 58.16 -57.96 -4.73
CA THR A 362 57.15 -56.90 -4.65
C THR A 362 56.26 -56.79 -5.89
N THR A 363 56.63 -57.43 -7.01
CA THR A 363 55.84 -57.39 -8.26
C THR A 363 54.79 -58.50 -8.36
N LEU A 364 54.85 -59.55 -7.53
CA LEU A 364 53.93 -60.69 -7.61
C LEU A 364 52.67 -60.59 -6.72
N VAL A 365 52.51 -59.50 -5.96
CA VAL A 365 51.37 -59.36 -5.01
C VAL A 365 50.31 -58.33 -5.48
N PHE A 366 50.53 -57.59 -6.57
CA PHE A 366 49.61 -56.52 -6.99
C PHE A 366 48.77 -56.80 -8.25
N GLN A 367 48.81 -58.01 -8.82
CA GLN A 367 48.09 -58.36 -10.06
C GLN A 367 46.88 -59.28 -9.86
N ARG A 368 46.37 -59.46 -8.63
CA ARG A 368 45.25 -60.37 -8.32
C ARG A 368 44.00 -59.71 -7.72
N SER A 369 43.64 -58.50 -8.18
CA SER A 369 42.34 -57.90 -7.82
C SER A 369 41.87 -56.84 -8.83
N ARG A 370 41.38 -57.28 -9.99
CA ARG A 370 40.30 -56.59 -10.74
C ARG A 370 39.77 -57.49 -11.88
N THR A 371 38.48 -57.76 -11.79
CA THR A 371 37.59 -58.57 -12.64
C THR A 371 37.39 -57.98 -14.05
N PRO A 372 36.76 -58.72 -14.99
CA PRO A 372 35.33 -58.43 -15.21
C PRO A 372 34.43 -59.65 -15.52
N VAL A 373 33.15 -59.41 -15.21
CA VAL A 373 31.94 -60.14 -15.60
C VAL A 373 31.67 -60.01 -17.11
N ALA A 374 31.29 -61.12 -17.77
CA ALA A 374 30.21 -61.22 -18.78
C ALA A 374 30.18 -62.63 -19.38
N VAL A 375 29.15 -63.43 -19.05
CA VAL A 375 28.11 -64.07 -19.92
C VAL A 375 27.09 -64.69 -18.96
#